data_AF-A0A7X7L5H4-F1
#
_entry.id   AF-A0A7X7L5H4-F1
#
_cell.length_a   1.000
_cell.length_b   1.000
_cell.length_c   1.000
_cell.angle_alpha   90.00
_cell.angle_beta   90.00
_cell.angle_gamma   90.00
#
_symmetry.space_group_name_H-M   'P 1'
#
loop_
_entity.id
_entity.type
_entity.pdbx_description
1 polymer ?
#
loop_
_entity_poly.entity_id
_entity_poly.type
_entity_poly.pdbx_seq_one_letter_code
_entity_poly.pdbx_strand_id
1 'polypeptide(L)'
;MNKVLGFIGAGNMGSSLIRGIKESGSKILIYEKYRDKVKSLIDKNTLLADSIEEVIAKCDIVFLCVKPDTMEEVLDSILDLKEISNKPLYITIAAGKLINFYENKIKEGRFIRVMPNMPASIKKGMSSICKGNYVSKEELDEAVKLLDFVGKTIVVQNESDMNITTAVAGSGPAFVFMFIKALEDIAIKYNISRDDARIMACQMVLGSAEYALNQKDSLEDLIKSICSPNGTTIEGVNVLNSENFELIVQKAVLAAKNRSAQMSKDEKSCTNVEIYTDGACINNPGPGGYAAILIHNGIEKEITGYKEKATNNEMELMAALQGLMQLNKSCEVKLYSDSAYLINAFNQKWIDSWKNNGWKRGRNDEIKNLQLWKLLYEMNIKHSITWIKVKGHSDNEYNNRCDKLANKAIKENKI
;
A
#
# COMPACT_ATOMS: atom_id res chain seq x y z
N MET A 1 4.41 -32.20 -11.00
CA MET A 1 3.03 -31.70 -10.81
C MET A 1 2.29 -31.92 -12.12
N ASN A 2 1.06 -32.42 -12.12
CA ASN A 2 0.30 -32.69 -13.36
C ASN A 2 -0.71 -31.57 -13.71
N LYS A 3 -0.56 -30.40 -13.07
CA LYS A 3 -1.46 -29.26 -13.27
C LYS A 3 -1.06 -28.41 -14.47
N VAL A 4 -2.07 -27.85 -15.13
CA VAL A 4 -1.93 -26.85 -16.18
C VAL A 4 -1.94 -25.46 -15.55
N LEU A 5 -0.93 -24.66 -15.85
CA LEU A 5 -0.73 -23.33 -15.29
C LEU A 5 -1.07 -22.26 -16.33
N GLY A 6 -1.89 -21.30 -15.95
CA GLY A 6 -2.26 -20.16 -16.76
C GLY A 6 -1.48 -18.91 -16.38
N PHE A 7 -1.14 -18.07 -17.34
CA PHE A 7 -0.60 -16.72 -17.11
C PHE A 7 -1.39 -15.71 -17.93
N ILE A 8 -2.05 -14.78 -17.26
CA ILE A 8 -2.71 -13.64 -17.88
C ILE A 8 -1.79 -12.43 -17.71
N GLY A 9 -1.17 -12.01 -18.81
CA GLY A 9 -0.09 -11.04 -18.84
C GLY A 9 1.29 -11.70 -18.69
N ALA A 10 2.22 -11.27 -19.52
CA ALA A 10 3.59 -11.77 -19.55
C ALA A 10 4.59 -10.64 -19.79
N GLY A 11 4.35 -9.49 -19.13
CA GLY A 11 5.36 -8.42 -19.00
C GLY A 11 6.61 -8.88 -18.24
N ASN A 12 7.43 -7.94 -17.77
CA ASN A 12 8.72 -8.26 -17.14
C ASN A 12 8.62 -9.29 -16.00
N MET A 13 7.66 -9.10 -15.08
CA MET A 13 7.49 -10.02 -13.95
C MET A 13 6.84 -11.35 -14.38
N GLY A 14 5.75 -11.32 -15.17
CA GLY A 14 5.11 -12.54 -15.67
C GLY A 14 6.09 -13.42 -16.47
N SER A 15 6.88 -12.82 -17.36
CA SER A 15 7.96 -13.52 -18.09
C SER A 15 9.01 -14.14 -17.17
N SER A 16 9.38 -13.45 -16.08
CA SER A 16 10.34 -13.98 -15.09
C SER A 16 9.78 -15.18 -14.33
N LEU A 17 8.50 -15.10 -13.93
CA LEU A 17 7.79 -16.21 -13.29
C LEU A 17 7.69 -17.43 -14.21
N ILE A 18 7.26 -17.21 -15.47
CA ILE A 18 7.14 -18.27 -16.48
C ILE A 18 8.49 -18.97 -16.66
N ARG A 19 9.60 -18.22 -16.82
CA ARG A 19 10.93 -18.80 -17.05
C ARG A 19 11.38 -19.74 -15.93
N GLY A 20 11.17 -19.37 -14.66
CA GLY A 20 11.50 -20.27 -13.55
C GLY A 20 10.52 -21.43 -13.42
N ILE A 21 9.22 -21.13 -13.44
CA ILE A 21 8.15 -22.13 -13.20
C ILE A 21 8.12 -23.23 -14.27
N LYS A 22 8.60 -22.95 -15.49
CA LYS A 22 8.80 -23.98 -16.54
C LYS A 22 9.57 -25.21 -16.07
N GLU A 23 10.49 -25.05 -15.11
CA GLU A 23 11.29 -26.16 -14.57
C GLU A 23 10.47 -27.13 -13.70
N SER A 24 9.26 -26.74 -13.31
CA SER A 24 8.31 -27.66 -12.66
C SER A 24 7.81 -28.77 -13.59
N GLY A 25 8.01 -28.62 -14.91
CA GLY A 25 7.51 -29.53 -15.94
C GLY A 25 6.02 -29.41 -16.23
N SER A 26 5.31 -28.49 -15.55
CA SER A 26 3.90 -28.21 -15.82
C SER A 26 3.68 -27.66 -17.23
N LYS A 27 2.52 -27.98 -17.81
CA LYS A 27 2.03 -27.32 -19.03
C LYS A 27 1.65 -25.89 -18.68
N ILE A 28 2.05 -24.94 -19.51
CA ILE A 28 1.80 -23.51 -19.31
C ILE A 28 1.00 -22.97 -20.50
N LEU A 29 -0.02 -22.18 -20.21
CA LEU A 29 -0.83 -21.47 -21.19
C LEU A 29 -0.79 -19.97 -20.90
N ILE A 30 -0.38 -19.16 -21.87
CA ILE A 30 -0.14 -17.72 -21.70
C ILE A 30 -1.13 -16.93 -22.55
N TYR A 31 -1.83 -15.98 -21.93
CA TYR A 31 -2.49 -14.90 -22.64
C TYR A 31 -1.66 -13.61 -22.50
N GLU A 32 -1.25 -13.04 -23.62
CA GLU A 32 -0.56 -11.76 -23.67
C GLU A 32 -1.09 -10.94 -24.85
N LYS A 33 -1.54 -9.72 -24.54
CA LYS A 33 -2.08 -8.77 -25.54
C LYS A 33 -1.06 -8.47 -26.64
N TYR A 34 0.21 -8.30 -26.26
CA TYR A 34 1.31 -8.04 -27.18
C TYR A 34 2.12 -9.31 -27.47
N ARG A 35 1.56 -10.20 -28.31
CA ARG A 35 2.08 -11.56 -28.58
C ARG A 35 3.56 -11.62 -28.98
N ASP A 36 4.09 -10.60 -29.66
CA ASP A 36 5.50 -10.58 -30.05
C ASP A 36 6.47 -10.64 -28.86
N LYS A 37 6.07 -10.13 -27.69
CA LYS A 37 6.92 -10.09 -26.49
C LYS A 37 7.16 -11.47 -25.86
N VAL A 38 6.31 -12.45 -26.18
CA VAL A 38 6.32 -13.77 -25.53
C VAL A 38 6.77 -14.88 -26.46
N LYS A 39 7.14 -14.59 -27.70
CA LYS A 39 7.64 -15.58 -28.67
C LYS A 39 8.79 -16.42 -28.11
N SER A 40 9.72 -15.79 -27.38
CA SER A 40 10.86 -16.49 -26.75
C SER A 40 10.46 -17.40 -25.59
N LEU A 41 9.22 -17.30 -25.09
CA LEU A 41 8.70 -18.15 -24.04
C LEU A 41 7.97 -19.37 -24.59
N ILE A 42 7.73 -19.49 -25.88
CA ILE A 42 6.95 -20.61 -26.43
C ILE A 42 7.83 -21.82 -26.67
N ASP A 43 7.33 -22.99 -26.26
CA ASP A 43 7.95 -24.29 -26.48
C ASP A 43 6.88 -25.40 -26.46
N LYS A 44 7.30 -26.66 -26.50
CA LYS A 44 6.39 -27.83 -26.51
C LYS A 44 5.41 -27.90 -25.33
N ASN A 45 5.75 -27.27 -24.21
CA ASN A 45 4.96 -27.30 -22.96
C ASN A 45 4.42 -25.92 -22.59
N THR A 46 4.76 -24.87 -23.34
CA THR A 46 4.37 -23.48 -23.07
C THR A 46 3.71 -22.89 -24.31
N LEU A 47 2.40 -22.72 -24.28
CA LEU A 47 1.58 -22.34 -25.43
C LEU A 47 0.91 -20.98 -25.23
N LEU A 48 0.48 -20.37 -26.34
CA LEU A 48 -0.37 -19.17 -26.29
C LEU A 48 -1.84 -19.55 -26.28
N ALA A 49 -2.62 -18.87 -25.45
CA ALA A 49 -4.06 -18.84 -25.54
C ALA A 49 -4.53 -17.75 -26.51
N ASP A 50 -5.70 -17.96 -27.09
CA ASP A 50 -6.40 -17.01 -27.94
C ASP A 50 -7.10 -15.93 -27.11
N SER A 51 -7.56 -16.27 -25.91
CA SER A 51 -8.27 -15.33 -25.03
C SER A 51 -8.01 -15.56 -23.53
N ILE A 52 -8.47 -14.64 -22.68
CA ILE A 52 -8.42 -14.76 -21.22
C ILE A 52 -9.29 -15.93 -20.75
N GLU A 53 -10.47 -16.07 -21.35
CA GLU A 53 -11.47 -17.09 -21.08
C GLU A 53 -10.90 -18.49 -21.32
N GLU A 54 -10.11 -18.66 -22.40
CA GLU A 54 -9.44 -19.93 -22.67
C GLU A 54 -8.46 -20.32 -21.55
N VAL A 55 -7.68 -19.35 -21.04
CA VAL A 55 -6.75 -19.60 -19.93
C VAL A 55 -7.53 -20.03 -18.69
N ILE A 56 -8.60 -19.32 -18.34
CA ILE A 56 -9.42 -19.62 -17.16
C ILE A 56 -10.07 -21.00 -17.28
N ALA A 57 -10.57 -21.37 -18.47
CA ALA A 57 -11.26 -22.63 -18.68
C ALA A 57 -10.34 -23.86 -18.69
N LYS A 58 -9.06 -23.72 -19.09
CA LYS A 58 -8.14 -24.85 -19.30
C LYS A 58 -7.10 -25.04 -18.19
N CYS A 59 -6.95 -24.09 -17.27
CA CYS A 59 -5.88 -24.11 -16.27
C CYS A 59 -6.41 -24.40 -14.87
N ASP A 60 -5.58 -25.04 -14.05
CA ASP A 60 -5.88 -25.33 -12.64
C ASP A 60 -5.48 -24.16 -11.72
N ILE A 61 -4.39 -23.48 -12.08
CA ILE A 61 -3.83 -22.33 -11.36
C ILE A 61 -3.57 -21.24 -12.38
N VAL A 62 -4.06 -20.02 -12.15
CA VAL A 62 -3.93 -18.88 -13.07
C VAL A 62 -3.20 -17.73 -12.38
N PHE A 63 -2.04 -17.37 -12.89
CA PHE A 63 -1.29 -16.20 -12.48
C PHE A 63 -1.84 -14.94 -13.17
N LEU A 64 -2.26 -13.97 -12.36
CA LEU A 64 -2.71 -12.65 -12.80
C LEU A 64 -1.52 -11.68 -12.75
N CYS A 65 -0.88 -11.50 -13.91
CA CYS A 65 0.38 -10.76 -14.08
C CYS A 65 0.21 -9.46 -14.89
N VAL A 66 -1.00 -8.92 -14.93
CA VAL A 66 -1.30 -7.63 -15.56
C VAL A 66 -1.08 -6.46 -14.59
N LYS A 67 -1.04 -5.24 -15.14
CA LYS A 67 -1.02 -4.03 -14.33
C LYS A 67 -2.33 -3.86 -13.56
N PRO A 68 -2.33 -3.17 -12.40
CA PRO A 68 -3.54 -2.97 -11.61
C PRO A 68 -4.70 -2.32 -12.38
N ASP A 69 -4.40 -1.39 -13.29
CA ASP A 69 -5.41 -0.71 -14.14
C ASP A 69 -6.12 -1.65 -15.12
N THR A 70 -5.47 -2.74 -15.51
CA THR A 70 -6.04 -3.76 -16.43
C THR A 70 -6.74 -4.88 -15.66
N MET A 71 -6.65 -4.90 -14.33
CA MET A 71 -7.18 -6.02 -13.55
C MET A 71 -8.71 -6.11 -13.65
N GLU A 72 -9.40 -4.98 -13.77
CA GLU A 72 -10.87 -4.97 -13.89
C GLU A 72 -11.35 -5.73 -15.13
N GLU A 73 -10.75 -5.45 -16.30
CA GLU A 73 -11.03 -6.17 -17.55
C GLU A 73 -10.85 -7.68 -17.40
N VAL A 74 -9.80 -8.11 -16.69
CA VAL A 74 -9.54 -9.53 -16.44
C VAL A 74 -10.62 -10.15 -15.54
N LEU A 75 -11.08 -9.43 -14.51
CA LEU A 75 -12.12 -9.92 -13.62
C LEU A 75 -13.50 -9.98 -14.31
N ASP A 76 -13.78 -9.04 -15.19
CA ASP A 76 -15.01 -9.04 -15.99
C ASP A 76 -15.04 -10.26 -16.92
N SER A 77 -13.92 -10.59 -17.59
CA SER A 77 -13.78 -11.86 -18.34
C SER A 77 -14.02 -13.12 -17.50
N ILE A 78 -13.65 -13.12 -16.20
CA ILE A 78 -13.95 -14.23 -15.30
C ILE A 78 -15.45 -14.33 -15.02
N LEU A 79 -16.14 -13.20 -14.86
CA LEU A 79 -17.58 -13.13 -14.56
C LEU A 79 -18.45 -13.52 -15.75
N ASP A 80 -18.02 -13.22 -16.98
CA ASP A 80 -18.76 -13.54 -18.20
C ASP A 80 -18.84 -15.05 -18.49
N LEU A 81 -17.98 -15.84 -17.85
CA LEU A 81 -18.02 -17.30 -17.90
C LEU A 81 -19.17 -17.85 -17.05
N LYS A 82 -20.34 -18.00 -17.67
CA LYS A 82 -21.59 -18.47 -17.04
C LYS A 82 -21.49 -19.85 -16.37
N GLU A 83 -20.64 -20.74 -16.87
CA GLU A 83 -20.33 -22.04 -16.26
C GLU A 83 -18.85 -22.36 -16.41
N ILE A 84 -18.12 -22.40 -15.29
CA ILE A 84 -16.75 -22.92 -15.24
C ILE A 84 -16.80 -24.25 -14.49
N SER A 85 -16.54 -25.34 -15.20
CA SER A 85 -16.54 -26.70 -14.62
C SER A 85 -15.44 -26.89 -13.56
N ASN A 86 -14.33 -26.15 -13.67
CA ASN A 86 -13.23 -26.14 -12.70
C ASN A 86 -12.79 -24.69 -12.43
N LYS A 87 -13.27 -24.07 -11.35
CA LYS A 87 -12.81 -22.72 -10.95
C LYS A 87 -11.32 -22.79 -10.62
N PRO A 88 -10.39 -22.11 -11.30
CA PRO A 88 -8.96 -22.20 -10.96
C PRO A 88 -8.61 -21.54 -9.62
N LEU A 89 -7.41 -21.82 -9.12
CA LEU A 89 -6.76 -21.03 -8.07
C LEU A 89 -6.08 -19.82 -8.73
N TYR A 90 -6.44 -18.61 -8.32
CA TYR A 90 -5.86 -17.38 -8.86
C TYR A 90 -4.70 -16.90 -8.00
N ILE A 91 -3.56 -16.63 -8.62
CA ILE A 91 -2.37 -16.05 -7.97
C ILE A 91 -2.11 -14.68 -8.57
N THR A 92 -2.39 -13.61 -7.82
CA THR A 92 -2.16 -12.24 -8.29
C THR A 92 -0.83 -11.69 -7.81
N ILE A 93 -0.14 -10.98 -8.70
CA ILE A 93 1.08 -10.21 -8.40
C ILE A 93 0.88 -8.70 -8.56
N ALA A 94 -0.36 -8.25 -8.71
CA ALA A 94 -0.66 -6.83 -8.88
C ALA A 94 -0.37 -6.08 -7.57
N ALA A 95 0.47 -5.04 -7.67
CA ALA A 95 0.68 -4.10 -6.59
C ALA A 95 -0.63 -3.35 -6.28
N GLY A 96 -0.84 -2.91 -5.03
CA GLY A 96 -2.01 -2.12 -4.63
C GLY A 96 -3.34 -2.89 -4.48
N LYS A 97 -3.59 -3.93 -5.27
CA LYS A 97 -4.86 -4.69 -5.18
C LYS A 97 -4.82 -5.70 -4.03
N LEU A 98 -5.64 -5.44 -3.00
CA LEU A 98 -5.83 -6.35 -1.87
C LEU A 98 -6.67 -7.58 -2.25
N ILE A 99 -6.59 -8.68 -1.49
CA ILE A 99 -7.38 -9.89 -1.73
C ILE A 99 -8.88 -9.58 -1.75
N ASN A 100 -9.35 -8.70 -0.86
CA ASN A 100 -10.77 -8.34 -0.78
C ASN A 100 -11.30 -7.66 -2.05
N PHE A 101 -10.45 -7.02 -2.87
CA PHE A 101 -10.84 -6.45 -4.15
C PHE A 101 -11.34 -7.57 -5.09
N TYR A 102 -10.66 -8.71 -5.08
CA TYR A 102 -10.99 -9.87 -5.90
C TYR A 102 -12.20 -10.63 -5.36
N GLU A 103 -12.20 -10.97 -4.06
CA GLU A 103 -13.27 -11.76 -3.43
C GLU A 103 -14.62 -11.03 -3.41
N ASN A 104 -14.63 -9.69 -3.38
CA ASN A 104 -15.86 -8.91 -3.50
C ASN A 104 -16.48 -8.97 -4.91
N LYS A 105 -15.67 -9.16 -5.95
CA LYS A 105 -16.12 -9.28 -7.34
C LYS A 105 -16.48 -10.71 -7.70
N ILE A 106 -15.61 -11.66 -7.35
CA ILE A 106 -15.78 -13.08 -7.64
C ILE A 106 -16.16 -13.80 -6.35
N LYS A 107 -17.45 -14.07 -6.16
CA LYS A 107 -17.95 -14.81 -4.99
C LYS A 107 -17.28 -16.18 -4.86
N GLU A 108 -16.79 -16.48 -3.66
CA GLU A 108 -16.05 -17.71 -3.36
C GLU A 108 -14.84 -17.94 -4.27
N GLY A 109 -14.27 -16.85 -4.81
CA GLY A 109 -13.07 -16.91 -5.63
C GLY A 109 -11.85 -17.27 -4.79
N ARG A 110 -11.04 -18.20 -5.29
CA ARG A 110 -9.83 -18.68 -4.62
C ARG A 110 -8.65 -17.80 -5.03
N PHE A 111 -8.33 -16.78 -4.24
CA PHE A 111 -7.25 -15.84 -4.54
C PHE A 111 -6.10 -15.93 -3.55
N ILE A 112 -4.88 -15.97 -4.09
CA ILE A 112 -3.63 -15.78 -3.37
C ILE A 112 -2.99 -14.50 -3.89
N ARG A 113 -2.52 -13.65 -2.99
CA ARG A 113 -1.69 -12.50 -3.34
C ARG A 113 -0.23 -12.81 -3.10
N VAL A 114 0.60 -12.46 -4.08
CA VAL A 114 2.05 -12.62 -4.04
C VAL A 114 2.71 -11.28 -4.33
N MET A 115 3.77 -10.95 -3.60
CA MET A 115 4.66 -9.84 -3.97
C MET A 115 6.06 -10.38 -4.27
N PRO A 116 6.37 -10.67 -5.55
CA PRO A 116 7.72 -11.06 -5.95
C PRO A 116 8.62 -9.82 -6.11
N ASN A 117 9.91 -10.04 -6.35
CA ASN A 117 10.86 -8.98 -6.65
C ASN A 117 11.70 -9.29 -7.90
N MET A 118 12.45 -8.28 -8.37
CA MET A 118 13.17 -8.34 -9.65
C MET A 118 14.19 -9.49 -9.79
N PRO A 119 14.93 -9.90 -8.75
CA PRO A 119 15.82 -11.08 -8.79
C PRO A 119 15.14 -12.43 -9.12
N ALA A 120 13.79 -12.49 -9.16
CA ALA A 120 13.07 -13.67 -9.67
C ALA A 120 13.51 -14.05 -11.10
N SER A 121 13.90 -13.07 -11.91
CA SER A 121 14.41 -13.27 -13.28
C SER A 121 15.67 -14.13 -13.37
N ILE A 122 16.44 -14.20 -12.29
CA ILE A 122 17.67 -15.01 -12.16
C ILE A 122 17.53 -16.08 -11.07
N LYS A 123 16.29 -16.42 -10.69
CA LYS A 123 15.94 -17.44 -9.68
C LYS A 123 16.50 -17.18 -8.27
N LYS A 124 16.82 -15.92 -7.98
CA LYS A 124 17.25 -15.48 -6.65
C LYS A 124 16.24 -14.50 -6.05
N GLY A 125 14.97 -14.66 -6.46
CA GLY A 125 13.86 -13.84 -6.01
C GLY A 125 13.55 -14.05 -4.53
N MET A 126 12.83 -13.08 -3.98
CA MET A 126 12.16 -13.20 -2.71
C MET A 126 10.70 -12.79 -2.91
N SER A 127 9.80 -13.68 -2.52
CA SER A 127 8.36 -13.48 -2.60
C SER A 127 7.75 -13.48 -1.21
N SER A 128 6.81 -12.58 -0.94
CA SER A 128 5.84 -12.77 0.14
C SER A 128 4.51 -13.24 -0.42
N ILE A 129 3.82 -14.11 0.32
CA ILE A 129 2.56 -14.73 -0.12
C ILE A 129 1.52 -14.70 1.00
N CYS A 130 0.29 -14.35 0.65
CA CYS A 130 -0.86 -14.36 1.55
C CYS A 130 -2.06 -15.01 0.84
N LYS A 131 -2.76 -15.91 1.52
CA LYS A 131 -3.94 -16.56 0.97
C LYS A 131 -5.23 -15.79 1.33
N GLY A 132 -6.24 -15.91 0.47
CA GLY A 132 -7.59 -15.45 0.77
C GLY A 132 -8.39 -16.40 1.64
N ASN A 133 -9.66 -16.07 1.81
CA ASN A 133 -10.59 -16.77 2.67
C ASN A 133 -10.97 -18.15 2.11
N TYR A 134 -11.05 -18.26 0.79
CA TYR A 134 -11.49 -19.48 0.10
C TYR A 134 -10.34 -20.39 -0.36
N VAL A 135 -9.12 -20.13 0.10
CA VAL A 135 -7.93 -20.90 -0.26
C VAL A 135 -7.52 -21.82 0.88
N SER A 136 -7.31 -23.11 0.56
CA SER A 136 -6.86 -24.12 1.51
C SER A 136 -5.36 -23.98 1.82
N LYS A 137 -4.89 -24.66 2.88
CA LYS A 137 -3.46 -24.67 3.20
C LYS A 137 -2.66 -25.41 2.14
N GLU A 138 -3.19 -26.50 1.61
CA GLU A 138 -2.57 -27.32 0.58
C GLU A 138 -2.38 -26.54 -0.73
N GLU A 139 -3.38 -25.72 -1.10
CA GLU A 139 -3.30 -24.82 -2.25
C GLU A 139 -2.25 -23.73 -2.05
N LEU A 140 -2.17 -23.15 -0.85
CA LEU A 140 -1.12 -22.18 -0.51
C LEU A 140 0.27 -22.82 -0.59
N ASP A 141 0.44 -24.02 -0.02
CA ASP A 141 1.71 -24.76 -0.04
C ASP A 141 2.12 -25.14 -1.47
N GLU A 142 1.16 -25.42 -2.35
CA GLU A 142 1.42 -25.64 -3.77
C GLU A 142 1.87 -24.36 -4.49
N ALA A 143 1.21 -23.23 -4.22
CA ALA A 143 1.62 -21.93 -4.75
C ALA A 143 3.05 -21.55 -4.28
N VAL A 144 3.41 -21.84 -3.03
CA VAL A 144 4.78 -21.66 -2.51
C VAL A 144 5.78 -22.50 -3.32
N LYS A 145 5.50 -23.78 -3.54
CA LYS A 145 6.38 -24.66 -4.33
C LYS A 145 6.61 -24.15 -5.76
N LEU A 146 5.57 -23.56 -6.38
CA LEU A 146 5.70 -22.94 -7.70
C LEU A 146 6.60 -21.70 -7.65
N LEU A 147 6.42 -20.83 -6.67
CA LEU A 147 7.22 -19.61 -6.52
C LEU A 147 8.68 -19.91 -6.13
N ASP A 148 8.95 -21.03 -5.46
CA ASP A 148 10.31 -21.41 -5.09
C ASP A 148 11.18 -21.80 -6.30
N PHE A 149 10.60 -22.02 -7.49
CA PHE A 149 11.37 -22.13 -8.74
C PHE A 149 12.02 -20.81 -9.18
N VAL A 150 11.55 -19.67 -8.66
CA VAL A 150 12.12 -18.34 -8.96
C VAL A 150 12.83 -17.71 -7.77
N GLY A 151 12.92 -18.40 -6.63
CA GLY A 151 13.57 -17.84 -5.44
C GLY A 151 13.12 -18.49 -4.14
N LYS A 152 13.02 -17.67 -3.09
CA LYS A 152 12.47 -18.08 -1.79
C LYS A 152 11.15 -17.38 -1.52
N THR A 153 10.26 -18.05 -0.82
CA THR A 153 8.94 -17.53 -0.49
C THR A 153 8.70 -17.53 1.01
N ILE A 154 8.20 -16.43 1.56
CA ILE A 154 7.70 -16.35 2.94
C ILE A 154 6.18 -16.21 2.96
N VAL A 155 5.53 -17.04 3.77
CA VAL A 155 4.10 -16.94 4.02
C VAL A 155 3.85 -15.89 5.10
N VAL A 156 2.99 -14.91 4.81
CA VAL A 156 2.48 -13.98 5.82
C VAL A 156 1.04 -14.32 6.17
N GLN A 157 0.69 -14.20 7.46
CA GLN A 157 -0.65 -14.54 7.94
C GLN A 157 -1.65 -13.43 7.65
N ASN A 158 -1.25 -12.17 7.84
CA ASN A 158 -2.09 -11.02 7.53
C ASN A 158 -1.59 -10.33 6.26
N GLU A 159 -2.53 -10.01 5.38
CA GLU A 159 -2.21 -9.30 4.14
C GLU A 159 -1.55 -7.93 4.41
N SER A 160 -1.87 -7.28 5.53
CA SER A 160 -1.24 -6.01 5.93
C SER A 160 0.28 -6.12 6.15
N ASP A 161 0.76 -7.30 6.53
CA ASP A 161 2.18 -7.58 6.75
C ASP A 161 2.95 -7.66 5.41
N MET A 162 2.22 -7.81 4.29
CA MET A 162 2.83 -7.69 2.98
C MET A 162 3.45 -6.30 2.74
N ASN A 163 2.98 -5.24 3.42
CA ASN A 163 3.56 -3.90 3.26
C ASN A 163 5.02 -3.83 3.74
N ILE A 164 5.35 -4.49 4.86
CA ILE A 164 6.72 -4.48 5.37
C ILE A 164 7.60 -5.44 4.57
N THR A 165 7.09 -6.61 4.18
CA THR A 165 7.87 -7.53 3.33
C THR A 165 8.12 -6.96 1.94
N THR A 166 7.17 -6.22 1.36
CA THR A 166 7.35 -5.45 0.13
C THR A 166 8.42 -4.37 0.28
N ALA A 167 8.43 -3.65 1.40
CA ALA A 167 9.44 -2.63 1.65
C ALA A 167 10.85 -3.23 1.78
N VAL A 168 10.99 -4.36 2.46
CA VAL A 168 12.27 -5.04 2.66
C VAL A 168 12.73 -5.76 1.39
N ALA A 169 11.91 -6.66 0.82
CA ALA A 169 12.32 -7.53 -0.28
C ALA A 169 12.00 -6.95 -1.67
N GLY A 170 10.89 -6.22 -1.80
CA GLY A 170 10.48 -5.62 -3.08
C GLY A 170 11.28 -4.37 -3.41
N SER A 171 11.44 -3.45 -2.45
CA SER A 171 12.24 -2.23 -2.62
C SER A 171 13.73 -2.41 -2.30
N GLY A 172 14.07 -3.42 -1.50
CA GLY A 172 15.44 -3.74 -1.08
C GLY A 172 16.49 -3.77 -2.19
N PRO A 173 16.24 -4.36 -3.38
CA PRO A 173 17.22 -4.37 -4.47
C PRO A 173 17.73 -2.97 -4.84
N ALA A 174 16.88 -1.95 -4.82
CA ALA A 174 17.31 -0.58 -5.09
C ALA A 174 18.25 -0.05 -3.99
N PHE A 175 17.96 -0.34 -2.72
CA PHE A 175 18.81 0.04 -1.59
C PHE A 175 20.18 -0.66 -1.66
N VAL A 176 20.18 -1.94 -2.05
CA VAL A 176 21.42 -2.70 -2.28
C VAL A 176 22.22 -2.13 -3.45
N PHE A 177 21.58 -1.73 -4.55
CA PHE A 177 22.28 -1.08 -5.66
C PHE A 177 22.88 0.27 -5.27
N MET A 178 22.21 1.04 -4.42
CA MET A 178 22.79 2.27 -3.88
C MET A 178 24.05 1.98 -3.04
N PHE A 179 24.03 0.93 -2.23
CA PHE A 179 25.20 0.50 -1.46
C PHE A 179 26.36 0.04 -2.35
N ILE A 180 26.08 -0.83 -3.33
CA ILE A 180 27.06 -1.29 -4.33
C ILE A 180 27.67 -0.11 -5.08
N LYS A 181 26.84 0.85 -5.52
CA LYS A 181 27.31 2.06 -6.20
C LYS A 181 28.24 2.88 -5.32
N ALA A 182 27.92 3.05 -4.03
CA ALA A 182 28.78 3.81 -3.12
C ALA A 182 30.16 3.16 -2.94
N LEU A 183 30.21 1.82 -2.88
CA LEU A 183 31.45 1.04 -2.83
C LEU A 183 32.26 1.17 -4.13
N GLU A 184 31.60 1.16 -5.28
CA GLU A 184 32.26 1.37 -6.56
C GLU A 184 32.87 2.78 -6.67
N ASP A 185 32.09 3.81 -6.33
CA ASP A 185 32.53 5.20 -6.44
C ASP A 185 33.79 5.45 -5.60
N ILE A 186 33.87 4.88 -4.39
CA ILE A 186 35.05 5.03 -3.54
C ILE A 186 36.25 4.22 -4.07
N ALA A 187 36.04 3.01 -4.58
CA ALA A 187 37.12 2.21 -5.16
C ALA A 187 37.73 2.91 -6.40
N ILE A 188 36.88 3.48 -7.27
CA ILE A 188 37.31 4.26 -8.43
C ILE A 188 38.11 5.49 -8.01
N LYS A 189 37.72 6.18 -6.93
CA LYS A 189 38.47 7.32 -6.38
C LYS A 189 39.91 6.94 -5.99
N TYR A 190 40.14 5.68 -5.64
CA TYR A 190 41.46 5.13 -5.32
C TYR A 190 42.08 4.32 -6.47
N ASN A 191 41.73 4.65 -7.72
CA ASN A 191 42.30 4.13 -8.95
C ASN A 191 42.02 2.64 -9.25
N ILE A 192 40.97 2.06 -8.67
CA ILE A 192 40.46 0.76 -9.12
C ILE A 192 39.62 0.98 -10.38
N SER A 193 39.76 0.09 -11.36
CA SER A 193 38.97 0.17 -12.59
C SER A 193 37.48 0.03 -12.26
N ARG A 194 36.60 0.62 -13.09
CA ARG A 194 35.15 0.52 -12.88
C ARG A 194 34.68 -0.93 -12.86
N ASP A 195 35.24 -1.77 -13.74
CA ASP A 195 34.85 -3.17 -13.87
C ASP A 195 35.28 -3.98 -12.65
N ASP A 196 36.51 -3.80 -12.18
CA ASP A 196 37.01 -4.48 -10.97
C ASP A 196 36.26 -4.01 -9.72
N ALA A 197 35.95 -2.71 -9.63
CA ALA A 197 35.17 -2.14 -8.53
C ALA A 197 33.75 -2.75 -8.47
N ARG A 198 33.08 -2.86 -9.62
CA ARG A 198 31.76 -3.49 -9.75
C ARG A 198 31.80 -4.95 -9.32
N ILE A 199 32.76 -5.72 -9.85
CA ILE A 199 32.90 -7.14 -9.53
C ILE A 199 33.16 -7.33 -8.03
N MET A 200 34.09 -6.56 -7.46
CA MET A 200 34.42 -6.62 -6.04
C MET A 200 33.21 -6.30 -5.15
N ALA A 201 32.51 -5.20 -5.41
CA ALA A 201 31.35 -4.79 -4.61
C ALA A 201 30.19 -5.78 -4.73
N CYS A 202 29.86 -6.22 -5.95
CA CYS A 202 28.80 -7.21 -6.17
C CYS A 202 29.12 -8.57 -5.53
N GLN A 203 30.35 -9.07 -5.70
CA GLN A 203 30.77 -10.36 -5.15
C GLN A 203 30.79 -10.34 -3.63
N MET A 204 31.23 -9.22 -3.03
CA MET A 204 31.19 -9.04 -1.58
C MET A 204 29.75 -9.09 -1.05
N VAL A 205 28.82 -8.32 -1.64
CA VAL A 205 27.41 -8.34 -1.22
C VAL A 205 26.78 -9.72 -1.37
N LEU A 206 27.01 -10.38 -2.51
CA LEU A 206 26.52 -11.73 -2.78
C LEU A 206 27.05 -12.73 -1.75
N GLY A 207 28.36 -12.75 -1.55
CA GLY A 207 29.03 -13.67 -0.62
C GLY A 207 28.63 -13.44 0.83
N SER A 208 28.51 -12.18 1.27
CA SER A 208 28.04 -11.86 2.63
C SER A 208 26.61 -12.29 2.87
N ALA A 209 25.71 -12.07 1.90
CA ALA A 209 24.32 -12.51 2.02
C ALA A 209 24.19 -14.04 2.02
N GLU A 210 24.90 -14.72 1.12
CA GLU A 210 24.90 -16.19 1.06
C GLU A 210 25.53 -16.80 2.31
N TYR A 211 26.63 -16.23 2.82
CA TYR A 211 27.24 -16.67 4.07
C TYR A 211 26.26 -16.53 5.23
N ALA A 212 25.66 -15.34 5.43
CA ALA A 212 24.72 -15.08 6.51
C ALA A 212 23.50 -16.03 6.50
N LEU A 213 22.98 -16.39 5.32
CA LEU A 213 21.87 -17.33 5.18
C LEU A 213 22.20 -18.76 5.62
N ASN A 214 23.48 -19.13 5.66
CA ASN A 214 23.95 -20.48 5.99
C ASN A 214 24.56 -20.59 7.38
N GLN A 215 24.61 -19.50 8.15
CA GLN A 215 25.11 -19.52 9.53
C GLN A 215 23.98 -19.64 10.55
N LYS A 216 24.30 -20.23 11.70
CA LYS A 216 23.40 -20.28 12.87
C LYS A 216 23.55 -19.06 13.78
N ASP A 217 24.71 -18.43 13.72
CA ASP A 217 25.05 -17.28 14.57
C ASP A 217 24.19 -16.06 14.23
N SER A 218 24.02 -15.17 15.21
CA SER A 218 23.36 -13.89 14.98
C SER A 218 24.16 -13.01 14.03
N LEU A 219 23.52 -12.05 13.36
CA LEU A 219 24.24 -11.09 12.51
C LEU A 219 25.25 -10.28 13.33
N GLU A 220 24.94 -9.98 14.59
CA GLU A 220 25.84 -9.31 15.52
C GLU A 220 27.11 -10.14 15.79
N ASP A 221 26.98 -11.46 15.93
CA ASP A 221 28.11 -12.36 16.14
C ASP A 221 28.93 -12.54 14.86
N LEU A 222 28.29 -12.62 13.69
CA LEU A 222 28.99 -12.63 12.41
C LEU A 222 29.82 -11.36 12.20
N ILE A 223 29.25 -10.18 12.52
CA ILE A 223 29.97 -8.90 12.45
C ILE A 223 31.18 -8.91 13.39
N LYS A 224 31.00 -9.35 14.65
CA LYS A 224 32.11 -9.44 15.62
C LYS A 224 33.21 -10.39 15.15
N SER A 225 32.86 -11.51 14.52
CA SER A 225 33.84 -12.52 14.08
C SER A 225 34.85 -12.00 13.04
N ILE A 226 34.47 -10.97 12.27
CA ILE A 226 35.31 -10.34 11.24
C ILE A 226 35.98 -9.04 11.75
N CYS A 227 35.52 -8.51 12.88
CA CYS A 227 36.07 -7.32 13.53
C CYS A 227 37.24 -7.68 14.46
N SER A 228 38.44 -7.84 13.90
CA SER A 228 39.65 -7.98 14.71
C SER A 228 39.98 -6.69 15.48
N PRO A 229 40.52 -6.78 16.72
CA PRO A 229 40.98 -5.60 17.46
C PRO A 229 41.97 -4.77 16.64
N ASN A 230 41.73 -3.45 16.53
CA ASN A 230 42.51 -2.51 15.70
C ASN A 230 42.56 -2.86 14.19
N GLY A 231 41.63 -3.70 13.70
CA GLY A 231 41.54 -4.08 12.30
C GLY A 231 40.78 -3.05 11.45
N THR A 232 40.90 -3.16 10.12
CA THR A 232 40.20 -2.25 9.19
C THR A 232 38.68 -2.34 9.29
N THR A 233 38.15 -3.54 9.58
CA THR A 233 36.70 -3.78 9.69
C THR A 233 36.07 -3.02 10.85
N ILE A 234 36.71 -3.04 12.03
CA ILE A 234 36.14 -2.40 13.23
C ILE A 234 36.12 -0.87 13.08
N GLU A 235 37.14 -0.28 12.44
CA GLU A 235 37.17 1.15 12.12
C GLU A 235 35.99 1.54 11.21
N GLY A 236 35.71 0.73 10.17
CA GLY A 236 34.56 0.94 9.30
C GLY A 236 33.22 0.82 10.02
N VAL A 237 33.06 -0.21 10.86
CA VAL A 237 31.84 -0.43 11.66
C VAL A 237 31.61 0.73 12.64
N ASN A 238 32.66 1.24 13.29
CA ASN A 238 32.55 2.38 14.20
C ASN A 238 31.99 3.63 13.51
N VAL A 239 32.43 3.91 12.28
CA VAL A 239 31.90 5.03 11.48
C VAL A 239 30.42 4.81 11.12
N LEU A 240 30.06 3.60 10.67
CA LEU A 240 28.65 3.30 10.35
C LEU A 240 27.73 3.47 11.57
N ASN A 241 28.22 3.08 12.75
CA ASN A 241 27.51 3.27 14.02
C ASN A 241 27.39 4.75 14.40
N SER A 242 28.47 5.53 14.31
CA SER A 242 28.42 6.96 14.65
C SER A 242 27.51 7.76 13.72
N GLU A 243 27.42 7.34 12.46
CA GLU A 243 26.53 7.95 11.45
C GLU A 243 25.09 7.40 11.49
N ASN A 244 24.74 6.58 12.49
CA ASN A 244 23.40 6.02 12.68
C ASN A 244 22.88 5.25 11.45
N PHE A 245 23.74 4.42 10.84
CA PHE A 245 23.41 3.64 9.65
C PHE A 245 22.08 2.87 9.77
N GLU A 246 21.86 2.19 10.90
CA GLU A 246 20.62 1.44 11.15
C GLU A 246 19.38 2.32 11.08
N LEU A 247 19.44 3.54 11.66
CA LEU A 247 18.33 4.48 11.64
C LEU A 247 18.02 4.96 10.22
N ILE A 248 19.05 5.16 9.39
CA ILE A 248 18.88 5.54 7.97
C ILE A 248 18.15 4.42 7.23
N VAL A 249 18.57 3.18 7.40
CA VAL A 249 17.92 2.01 6.79
C VAL A 249 16.47 1.88 7.26
N GLN A 250 16.22 1.99 8.57
CA GLN A 250 14.87 1.94 9.14
C GLN A 250 13.94 3.01 8.54
N LYS A 251 14.42 4.25 8.39
CA LYS A 251 13.65 5.35 7.77
C LYS A 251 13.32 5.05 6.31
N ALA A 252 14.27 4.55 5.54
CA ALA A 252 14.05 4.20 4.13
C ALA A 252 13.01 3.08 3.97
N VAL A 253 13.14 2.00 4.77
CA VAL A 253 12.19 0.88 4.76
C VAL A 253 10.79 1.34 5.21
N LEU A 254 10.70 2.17 6.26
CA LEU A 254 9.41 2.68 6.74
C LEU A 254 8.73 3.60 5.70
N ALA A 255 9.50 4.43 4.99
CA ALA A 255 8.96 5.24 3.90
C ALA A 255 8.38 4.37 2.78
N ALA A 256 9.10 3.32 2.36
CA ALA A 256 8.62 2.35 1.37
C ALA A 256 7.38 1.58 1.85
N LYS A 257 7.35 1.14 3.11
CA LYS A 257 6.18 0.48 3.74
C LYS A 257 4.95 1.39 3.70
N ASN A 258 5.12 2.65 4.10
CA ASN A 258 4.03 3.61 4.13
C ASN A 258 3.48 3.87 2.73
N ARG A 259 4.36 3.98 1.72
CA ARG A 259 3.92 4.12 0.32
C ARG A 259 3.19 2.88 -0.18
N SER A 260 3.66 1.67 0.13
CA SER A 260 2.96 0.42 -0.20
C SER A 260 1.55 0.38 0.39
N ALA A 261 1.41 0.81 1.65
CA ALA A 261 0.11 0.87 2.32
C ALA A 261 -0.82 1.93 1.68
N GLN A 262 -0.25 3.05 1.22
CA GLN A 262 -1.01 4.09 0.50
C GLN A 262 -1.47 3.61 -0.88
N MET A 263 -0.64 2.92 -1.66
CA MET A 263 -1.03 2.40 -2.98
C MET A 263 -2.26 1.48 -2.89
N SER A 264 -2.38 0.71 -1.80
CA SER A 264 -3.55 -0.15 -1.56
C SER A 264 -4.80 0.62 -1.11
N LYS A 265 -4.65 1.88 -0.70
CA LYS A 265 -5.75 2.82 -0.42
C LYS A 265 -6.11 3.64 -1.65
N ASP A 266 -5.12 4.05 -2.45
CA ASP A 266 -5.28 4.84 -3.67
C ASP A 266 -6.06 4.05 -4.76
N GLU A 267 -6.02 2.70 -4.73
CA GLU A 267 -6.78 1.83 -5.64
C GLU A 267 -8.18 1.42 -5.14
N LYS A 268 -8.66 1.97 -4.02
CA LYS A 268 -10.01 1.66 -3.54
C LYS A 268 -11.04 2.19 -4.53
N SER A 269 -11.87 1.28 -5.02
CA SER A 269 -13.29 1.49 -5.35
C SER A 269 -13.76 2.85 -4.81
N CYS A 270 -13.69 3.88 -5.67
CA CYS A 270 -13.91 5.25 -5.27
C CYS A 270 -15.40 5.45 -4.98
N THR A 271 -15.78 5.19 -3.74
CA THR A 271 -16.98 5.81 -3.17
C THR A 271 -16.60 7.26 -2.93
N ASN A 272 -16.71 8.07 -3.98
CA ASN A 272 -16.53 9.52 -3.89
C ASN A 272 -17.66 10.07 -3.02
N VAL A 273 -17.29 10.70 -1.91
CA VAL A 273 -18.24 11.35 -1.00
C VAL A 273 -17.89 12.81 -0.92
N GLU A 274 -18.86 13.68 -1.19
CA GLU A 274 -18.74 15.09 -0.86
C GLU A 274 -19.33 15.32 0.52
N ILE A 275 -18.63 16.08 1.35
CA ILE A 275 -19.09 16.42 2.69
C ILE A 275 -19.05 17.94 2.81
N TYR A 276 -20.18 18.56 3.09
CA TYR A 276 -20.30 19.98 3.39
C TYR A 276 -20.54 20.14 4.87
N THR A 277 -19.85 21.08 5.52
CA THR A 277 -19.91 21.23 6.98
C THR A 277 -19.98 22.69 7.38
N ASP A 278 -20.67 22.96 8.48
CA ASP A 278 -20.67 24.26 9.15
C ASP A 278 -20.96 24.10 10.66
N GLY A 279 -20.45 25.04 11.45
CA GLY A 279 -20.70 25.16 12.89
C GLY A 279 -21.07 26.60 13.28
N ALA A 280 -22.08 26.72 14.13
CA ALA A 280 -22.57 27.99 14.64
C ALA A 280 -22.53 28.03 16.18
N CYS A 281 -22.31 29.21 16.75
CA CYS A 281 -22.35 29.41 18.20
C CYS A 281 -22.87 30.80 18.57
N ILE A 282 -23.88 30.86 19.44
CA ILE A 282 -24.44 32.11 19.98
C ILE A 282 -23.62 32.54 21.20
N ASN A 283 -23.21 33.81 21.27
CA ASN A 283 -22.44 34.40 22.39
C ASN A 283 -21.10 33.69 22.68
N ASN A 284 -20.42 33.18 21.64
CA ASN A 284 -19.15 32.44 21.65
C ASN A 284 -18.16 32.80 22.80
N PRO A 285 -18.07 32.00 23.90
CA PRO A 285 -18.67 30.69 24.10
C PRO A 285 -20.13 30.70 24.59
N GLY A 286 -20.98 29.86 23.97
CA GLY A 286 -22.37 29.68 24.37
C GLY A 286 -23.03 28.52 23.61
N PRO A 287 -24.38 28.47 23.52
CA PRO A 287 -25.09 27.41 22.81
C PRO A 287 -24.60 27.31 21.36
N GLY A 288 -24.18 26.11 20.98
CA GLY A 288 -23.61 25.83 19.66
C GLY A 288 -24.32 24.69 18.95
N GLY A 289 -24.34 24.77 17.62
CA GLY A 289 -24.88 23.74 16.75
C GLY A 289 -23.89 23.44 15.63
N TYR A 290 -23.91 22.21 15.13
CA TYR A 290 -23.11 21.80 13.99
C TYR A 290 -23.98 21.07 12.99
N ALA A 291 -23.59 21.11 11.72
CA ALA A 291 -24.25 20.37 10.66
C ALA A 291 -23.25 19.84 9.62
N ALA A 292 -23.54 18.67 9.07
CA ALA A 292 -22.85 18.11 7.93
C ALA A 292 -23.84 17.51 6.93
N ILE A 293 -23.60 17.71 5.63
CA ILE A 293 -24.35 17.07 4.55
C ILE A 293 -23.37 16.19 3.78
N LEU A 294 -23.66 14.89 3.72
CA LEU A 294 -22.91 13.93 2.93
C LEU A 294 -23.65 13.66 1.63
N ILE A 295 -22.92 13.63 0.51
CA ILE A 295 -23.48 13.35 -0.81
C ILE A 295 -22.69 12.22 -1.45
N HIS A 296 -23.38 11.14 -1.82
CA HIS A 296 -22.80 10.02 -2.54
C HIS A 296 -23.78 9.49 -3.58
N ASN A 297 -23.37 9.45 -4.87
CA ASN A 297 -24.22 9.01 -5.99
C ASN A 297 -25.60 9.70 -6.02
N GLY A 298 -25.65 11.00 -5.71
CA GLY A 298 -26.87 11.79 -5.66
C GLY A 298 -27.75 11.56 -4.41
N ILE A 299 -27.35 10.68 -3.49
CA ILE A 299 -28.04 10.46 -2.21
C ILE A 299 -27.44 11.39 -1.17
N GLU A 300 -28.30 12.19 -0.53
CA GLU A 300 -27.94 13.12 0.53
C GLU A 300 -28.24 12.54 1.92
N LYS A 301 -27.34 12.78 2.87
CA LYS A 301 -27.58 12.50 4.30
C LYS A 301 -27.20 13.71 5.13
N GLU A 302 -28.16 14.25 5.87
CA GLU A 302 -27.95 15.34 6.82
C GLU A 302 -27.62 14.80 8.20
N ILE A 303 -26.65 15.43 8.86
CA ILE A 303 -26.28 15.21 10.26
C ILE A 303 -26.32 16.57 10.95
N THR A 304 -26.96 16.64 12.11
CA THR A 304 -27.01 17.85 12.94
C THR A 304 -26.77 17.49 14.40
N GLY A 305 -26.25 18.43 15.18
CA GLY A 305 -26.23 18.28 16.63
C GLY A 305 -26.07 19.60 17.36
N TYR A 306 -26.22 19.52 18.68
CA TYR A 306 -26.26 20.66 19.58
C TYR A 306 -25.32 20.44 20.77
N LYS A 307 -24.75 21.53 21.29
CA LYS A 307 -23.99 21.55 22.53
C LYS A 307 -24.30 22.84 23.31
N GLU A 308 -24.73 22.71 24.56
CA GLU A 308 -25.17 23.83 25.40
C GLU A 308 -24.08 24.90 25.63
N LYS A 309 -22.83 24.47 25.75
CA LYS A 309 -21.68 25.37 25.91
C LYS A 309 -20.55 24.94 24.98
N ALA A 310 -20.41 25.68 23.90
CA ALA A 310 -19.46 25.44 22.83
C ALA A 310 -18.76 26.73 22.40
N THR A 311 -17.74 26.62 21.56
CA THR A 311 -17.22 27.74 20.77
C THR A 311 -17.50 27.53 19.30
N ASN A 312 -17.42 28.59 18.49
CA ASN A 312 -17.63 28.45 17.04
C ASN A 312 -16.65 27.46 16.41
N ASN A 313 -15.36 27.61 16.75
CA ASN A 313 -14.31 26.69 16.29
C ASN A 313 -14.55 25.24 16.75
N GLU A 314 -15.15 25.02 17.91
CA GLU A 314 -15.47 23.66 18.35
C GLU A 314 -16.58 23.04 17.50
N MET A 315 -17.63 23.79 17.20
CA MET A 315 -18.75 23.31 16.37
C MET A 315 -18.32 23.02 14.94
N GLU A 316 -17.44 23.84 14.39
CA GLU A 316 -16.84 23.65 13.06
C GLU A 316 -16.04 22.33 12.97
N LEU A 317 -15.22 22.04 13.98
CA LEU A 317 -14.49 20.77 14.04
C LEU A 317 -15.42 19.58 14.28
N MET A 318 -16.45 19.75 15.11
CA MET A 318 -17.45 18.71 15.36
C MET A 318 -18.26 18.40 14.10
N ALA A 319 -18.64 19.40 13.30
CA ALA A 319 -19.33 19.22 12.02
C ALA A 319 -18.55 18.28 11.09
N ALA A 320 -17.29 18.60 10.85
CA ALA A 320 -16.40 17.79 10.02
C ALA A 320 -16.21 16.37 10.57
N LEU A 321 -15.98 16.25 11.88
CA LEU A 321 -15.77 14.95 12.51
C LEU A 321 -17.02 14.07 12.41
N GLN A 322 -18.20 14.61 12.73
CA GLN A 322 -19.45 13.85 12.70
C GLN A 322 -19.83 13.42 11.29
N GLY A 323 -19.56 14.27 10.28
CA GLY A 323 -19.68 13.88 8.87
C GLY A 323 -18.78 12.70 8.52
N LEU A 324 -17.48 12.79 8.83
CA LEU A 324 -16.50 11.73 8.54
C LEU A 324 -16.81 10.42 9.28
N MET A 325 -17.34 10.49 10.50
CA MET A 325 -17.70 9.30 11.29
C MET A 325 -18.87 8.50 10.70
N GLN A 326 -19.66 9.06 9.79
CA GLN A 326 -20.72 8.32 9.10
C GLN A 326 -20.18 7.32 8.07
N LEU A 327 -18.90 7.42 7.71
CA LEU A 327 -18.28 6.58 6.69
C LEU A 327 -17.85 5.23 7.30
N ASN A 328 -18.59 4.17 6.94
CA ASN A 328 -18.37 2.80 7.42
C ASN A 328 -17.15 2.10 6.78
N LYS A 329 -16.63 2.64 5.68
CA LYS A 329 -15.42 2.19 4.98
C LYS A 329 -14.55 3.38 4.61
N SER A 330 -13.31 3.11 4.24
CA SER A 330 -12.36 4.12 3.75
C SER A 330 -12.85 4.66 2.39
N CYS A 331 -12.88 5.98 2.23
CA CYS A 331 -13.46 6.68 1.06
C CYS A 331 -12.51 7.78 0.58
N GLU A 332 -12.71 8.22 -0.66
CA GLU A 332 -12.22 9.50 -1.17
C GLU A 332 -13.25 10.58 -0.84
N VAL A 333 -12.82 11.61 -0.11
CA VAL A 333 -13.70 12.63 0.45
C VAL A 333 -13.27 13.99 -0.03
N LYS A 334 -14.21 14.75 -0.61
CA LYS A 334 -14.06 16.21 -0.77
C LYS A 334 -14.83 16.88 0.35
N LEU A 335 -14.13 17.45 1.32
CA LEU A 335 -14.75 18.12 2.46
C LEU A 335 -14.69 19.63 2.28
N TYR A 336 -15.85 20.25 2.19
CA TYR A 336 -16.05 21.68 2.00
C TYR A 336 -16.47 22.34 3.31
N SER A 337 -15.72 23.37 3.71
CA SER A 337 -16.02 24.18 4.89
C SER A 337 -15.55 25.62 4.69
N ASP A 338 -16.28 26.57 5.25
CA ASP A 338 -15.89 27.97 5.40
C ASP A 338 -15.14 28.23 6.71
N SER A 339 -14.78 27.21 7.47
CA SER A 339 -13.84 27.33 8.59
C SER A 339 -12.40 27.40 8.09
N ALA A 340 -11.80 28.59 8.12
CA ALA A 340 -10.37 28.72 7.81
C ALA A 340 -9.50 27.96 8.83
N TYR A 341 -9.98 27.85 10.08
CA TYR A 341 -9.29 27.14 11.14
C TYR A 341 -9.18 25.64 10.85
N LEU A 342 -10.27 25.00 10.43
CA LEU A 342 -10.30 23.60 10.02
C LEU A 342 -9.43 23.36 8.77
N ILE A 343 -9.72 24.09 7.69
CA ILE A 343 -9.12 23.82 6.38
C ILE A 343 -7.60 24.09 6.39
N ASN A 344 -7.17 25.21 6.99
CA ASN A 344 -5.74 25.54 7.02
C ASN A 344 -4.94 24.57 7.90
N ALA A 345 -5.53 24.00 8.95
CA ALA A 345 -4.83 23.05 9.82
C ALA A 345 -4.33 21.82 9.05
N PHE A 346 -5.10 21.36 8.06
CA PHE A 346 -4.71 20.27 7.15
C PHE A 346 -3.89 20.78 5.96
N ASN A 347 -4.36 21.79 5.24
CA ASN A 347 -3.70 22.24 4.01
C ASN A 347 -2.31 22.87 4.25
N GLN A 348 -2.13 23.53 5.39
CA GLN A 348 -0.85 24.14 5.78
C GLN A 348 -0.03 23.27 6.75
N LYS A 349 -0.41 22.00 6.93
CA LYS A 349 0.32 21.00 7.73
C LYS A 349 0.54 21.39 9.20
N TRP A 350 -0.38 22.14 9.80
CA TRP A 350 -0.30 22.49 11.23
C TRP A 350 -0.41 21.25 12.11
N ILE A 351 -1.30 20.32 11.76
CA ILE A 351 -1.53 19.09 12.52
C ILE A 351 -0.28 18.19 12.52
N ASP A 352 0.42 18.10 11.38
CA ASP A 352 1.68 17.35 11.29
C ASP A 352 2.75 17.96 12.21
N SER A 353 2.86 19.29 12.22
CA SER A 353 3.77 20.01 13.12
C SER A 353 3.40 19.79 14.59
N TRP A 354 2.13 19.88 14.94
CA TRP A 354 1.65 19.63 16.30
C TRP A 354 1.95 18.21 16.74
N LYS A 355 1.70 17.21 15.89
CA LYS A 355 1.99 15.81 16.18
C LYS A 355 3.48 15.57 16.42
N ASN A 356 4.33 16.12 15.55
CA ASN A 356 5.79 16.00 15.69
C ASN A 356 6.32 16.65 16.98
N ASN A 357 5.62 17.67 17.49
CA ASN A 357 5.94 18.33 18.74
C ASN A 357 5.16 17.78 19.96
N GLY A 358 4.67 16.54 19.88
CA GLY A 358 3.98 15.89 21.00
C GLY A 358 2.62 16.51 21.33
N TRP A 359 1.91 17.02 20.32
CA TRP A 359 0.63 17.73 20.41
C TRP A 359 0.69 19.04 21.20
N LYS A 360 1.72 19.86 20.95
CA LYS A 360 1.91 21.18 21.56
C LYS A 360 2.17 22.26 20.52
N ARG A 361 1.78 23.50 20.83
CA ARG A 361 2.19 24.70 20.07
C ARG A 361 3.36 25.35 20.78
N GLY A 362 4.56 25.20 20.22
CA GLY A 362 5.77 25.88 20.72
C GLY A 362 6.03 25.64 22.21
N ARG A 363 6.67 26.61 22.87
CA ARG A 363 7.26 26.42 24.20
C ARG A 363 6.27 26.42 25.37
N ASN A 364 4.99 26.80 25.20
CA ASN A 364 4.01 26.80 26.31
C ASN A 364 2.52 26.94 25.92
N ASP A 365 2.13 26.74 24.65
CA ASP A 365 0.75 26.99 24.23
C ASP A 365 -0.04 25.69 24.00
N GLU A 366 -1.18 25.57 24.67
CA GLU A 366 -2.07 24.42 24.57
C GLU A 366 -2.86 24.45 23.26
N ILE A 367 -3.01 23.28 22.62
CA ILE A 367 -3.84 23.17 21.42
C ILE A 367 -5.31 23.10 21.85
N LYS A 368 -6.06 24.18 21.64
CA LYS A 368 -7.51 24.18 21.84
C LYS A 368 -8.19 23.10 20.99
N ASN A 369 -9.17 22.41 21.57
CA ASN A 369 -9.91 21.30 20.95
C ASN A 369 -9.02 20.09 20.59
N LEU A 370 -7.96 19.82 21.36
CA LEU A 370 -6.98 18.77 21.06
C LEU A 370 -7.61 17.39 20.78
N GLN A 371 -8.64 16.99 21.52
CA GLN A 371 -9.28 15.69 21.31
C GLN A 371 -9.98 15.60 19.94
N LEU A 372 -10.66 16.67 19.52
CA LEU A 372 -11.26 16.72 18.18
C LEU A 372 -10.19 16.66 17.09
N TRP A 373 -9.06 17.33 17.28
CA TRP A 373 -7.94 17.27 16.33
C TRP A 373 -7.32 15.87 16.21
N LYS A 374 -7.18 15.14 17.32
CA LYS A 374 -6.69 13.76 17.29
C LYS A 374 -7.64 12.86 16.50
N LEU A 375 -8.94 12.96 16.75
CA LEU A 375 -9.96 12.18 16.04
C LEU A 375 -10.02 12.56 14.55
N LEU A 376 -9.98 13.85 14.20
CA LEU A 376 -9.93 14.31 12.81
C LEU A 376 -8.66 13.83 12.09
N TYR A 377 -7.52 13.79 12.79
CA TYR A 377 -6.29 13.22 12.26
C TYR A 377 -6.40 11.72 11.96
N GLU A 378 -7.04 10.95 12.85
CA GLU A 378 -7.34 9.53 12.61
C GLU A 378 -8.25 9.35 11.40
N MET A 379 -9.28 10.20 11.25
CA MET A 379 -10.14 10.19 10.06
C MET A 379 -9.34 10.52 8.80
N ASN A 380 -8.41 11.47 8.85
CA ASN A 380 -7.54 11.83 7.73
C ASN A 380 -6.52 10.72 7.37
N ILE A 381 -6.20 9.80 8.29
CA ILE A 381 -5.43 8.59 7.97
C ILE A 381 -6.34 7.50 7.37
N LYS A 382 -7.57 7.41 7.85
CA LYS A 382 -8.56 6.40 7.44
C LYS A 382 -9.12 6.67 6.04
N HIS A 383 -9.37 7.92 5.69
CA HIS A 383 -9.94 8.37 4.42
C HIS A 383 -8.91 9.18 3.62
N SER A 384 -9.06 9.24 2.30
CA SER A 384 -8.31 10.18 1.46
C SER A 384 -9.12 11.46 1.38
N ILE A 385 -8.75 12.49 2.15
CA ILE A 385 -9.56 13.71 2.30
C ILE A 385 -8.89 14.88 1.58
N THR A 386 -9.61 15.51 0.65
CA THR A 386 -9.29 16.82 0.09
C THR A 386 -10.06 17.89 0.86
N TRP A 387 -9.34 18.77 1.54
CA TRP A 387 -9.92 19.85 2.36
C TRP A 387 -10.08 21.12 1.52
N ILE A 388 -11.33 21.49 1.24
CA ILE A 388 -11.67 22.57 0.30
C ILE A 388 -12.28 23.74 1.07
N LYS A 389 -11.62 24.88 0.97
CA LYS A 389 -12.12 26.14 1.53
C LYS A 389 -13.22 26.69 0.65
N VAL A 390 -14.40 26.93 1.21
CA VAL A 390 -15.45 27.73 0.58
C VAL A 390 -15.57 29.10 1.25
N LYS A 391 -16.19 30.06 0.56
CA LYS A 391 -16.51 31.36 1.16
C LYS A 391 -17.81 31.22 1.95
N GLY A 392 -17.80 31.61 3.22
CA GLY A 392 -19.01 31.62 4.04
C GLY A 392 -20.07 32.56 3.47
N HIS A 393 -21.35 32.16 3.57
CA HIS A 393 -22.51 32.91 3.08
C HIS A 393 -22.39 33.36 1.61
N SER A 394 -21.88 32.49 0.73
CA SER A 394 -21.68 32.75 -0.70
C SER A 394 -22.50 31.79 -1.57
N ASP A 395 -22.16 31.60 -2.85
CA ASP A 395 -22.96 30.83 -3.81
C ASP A 395 -22.96 29.29 -3.58
N ASN A 396 -22.30 28.79 -2.53
CA ASN A 396 -22.31 27.35 -2.23
C ASN A 396 -23.59 26.94 -1.48
N GLU A 397 -24.55 26.39 -2.22
CA GLU A 397 -25.87 25.98 -1.71
C GLU A 397 -25.77 25.03 -0.50
N TYR A 398 -24.89 24.03 -0.55
CA TYR A 398 -24.78 23.01 0.49
C TYR A 398 -24.13 23.53 1.77
N ASN A 399 -23.08 24.35 1.69
CA ASN A 399 -22.50 24.97 2.88
C ASN A 399 -23.47 25.97 3.53
N ASN A 400 -24.22 26.76 2.75
CA ASN A 400 -25.29 27.61 3.29
C ASN A 400 -26.43 26.81 3.94
N ARG A 401 -26.70 25.59 3.45
CA ARG A 401 -27.68 24.69 4.07
C ARG A 401 -27.15 24.15 5.40
N CYS A 402 -25.85 23.83 5.49
CA CYS A 402 -25.21 23.50 6.76
C CYS A 402 -25.31 24.64 7.78
N ASP A 403 -25.05 25.90 7.40
CA ASP A 403 -25.21 27.07 8.28
C ASP A 403 -26.63 27.14 8.89
N LYS A 404 -27.65 27.02 8.02
CA LYS A 404 -29.05 27.04 8.44
C LYS A 404 -29.39 25.89 9.38
N LEU A 405 -28.90 24.68 9.09
CA LEU A 405 -29.11 23.50 9.92
C LEU A 405 -28.43 23.62 11.28
N ALA A 406 -27.20 24.14 11.32
CA ALA A 406 -26.47 24.38 12.56
C ALA A 406 -27.20 25.41 13.45
N ASN A 407 -27.64 26.53 12.86
CA ASN A 407 -28.43 27.54 13.58
C ASN A 407 -29.81 27.01 14.02
N LYS A 408 -30.46 26.17 13.21
CA LYS A 408 -31.71 25.50 13.56
C LYS A 408 -31.53 24.58 14.76
N ALA A 409 -30.47 23.77 14.79
CA ALA A 409 -30.17 22.89 15.91
C ALA A 409 -30.02 23.65 17.23
N ILE A 410 -29.45 24.87 17.21
CA ILE A 410 -29.40 25.75 18.39
C ILE A 410 -30.80 26.18 18.82
N LYS A 411 -31.64 26.64 17.88
CA LYS A 411 -32.99 27.14 18.19
C LYS A 411 -33.90 26.07 18.76
N GLU A 412 -33.83 24.84 18.24
CA GLU A 412 -34.69 23.74 18.66
C GLU A 412 -34.33 23.15 20.03
N ASN A 413 -33.07 23.33 20.48
CA ASN A 413 -32.56 22.74 21.73
C ASN A 413 -32.26 23.79 22.81
N LYS A 414 -32.50 25.07 22.52
CA LYS A 414 -32.45 26.16 23.50
C LYS A 414 -33.83 26.26 24.17
N ILE A 415 -34.01 25.54 25.27
CA ILE A 415 -35.18 25.68 26.15
C ILE A 415 -35.15 27.05 26.83
#